data_AF-A0A834HXM6-F1
#
_entry.id   AF-A0A834HXM6-F1
#
_cell.length_a   1.000
_cell.length_b   1.000
_cell.length_c   1.000
_cell.angle_alpha   90.00
_cell.angle_beta   90.00
_cell.angle_gamma   90.00
#
_symmetry.space_group_name_H-M   'P 1'
#
loop_
_entity.id
_entity.type
_entity.pdbx_description
1 polymer ?
#
loop_
_entity_poly.entity_id
_entity_poly.type
_entity_poly.pdbx_seq_one_letter_code
_entity_poly.pdbx_strand_id
1 'polypeptide(L)' 'MKLAIVLVIVVAIFALTFADSSPPLVGANKCTWGPGYWCASKENAVECGTLKHCETEVWNKASKLL' A
#
# COMPACT_ATOMS: atom_id res chain seq x y z
N MET A 1 22.96 42.61 -5.89
CA MET A 1 21.50 42.54 -6.14
C MET A 1 21.12 41.33 -6.99
N LYS A 2 21.65 41.18 -8.21
CA LYS A 2 21.38 40.05 -9.12
C LYS A 2 21.68 38.66 -8.50
N LEU A 3 22.80 38.52 -7.78
CA LEU A 3 23.20 37.26 -7.13
C LEU A 3 22.27 36.85 -5.97
N ALA A 4 21.77 37.84 -5.21
CA ALA A 4 20.84 37.58 -4.11
C ALA A 4 19.45 37.15 -4.63
N ILE A 5 18.99 37.75 -5.73
CA ILE A 5 17.73 37.37 -6.39
C ILE A 5 17.81 35.93 -6.91
N VAL A 6 18.93 35.55 -7.53
CA VAL A 6 19.15 34.17 -8.00
C VAL A 6 19.12 33.18 -6.83
N LEU A 7 19.77 33.50 -5.71
CA LEU A 7 19.74 32.63 -4.52
C LEU A 7 18.34 32.47 -3.94
N VAL A 8 17.55 33.55 -3.85
CA VAL A 8 16.17 33.50 -3.35
C VAL A 8 15.28 32.64 -4.26
N ILE A 9 15.42 32.77 -5.57
CA ILE A 9 14.66 31.98 -6.54
C ILE A 9 14.99 30.49 -6.42
N VAL A 10 16.27 30.13 -6.28
CA VAL A 10 16.69 28.73 -6.11
C VAL A 10 16.13 28.13 -4.83
N VAL A 11 16.18 28.85 -3.71
CA VAL A 11 15.63 28.38 -2.42
C VAL A 11 14.11 28.20 -2.49
N ALA A 12 13.40 29.15 -3.14
CA ALA A 12 11.95 29.06 -3.31
C ALA A 12 11.55 27.88 -4.21
N ILE A 13 12.22 27.70 -5.36
CA ILE A 13 11.95 26.58 -6.27
C ILE A 13 12.23 25.25 -5.57
N PHE A 14 13.35 25.15 -4.86
CA PHE A 14 13.69 23.97 -4.08
C PHE A 14 12.54 23.65 -3.11
N ALA A 15 12.14 24.60 -2.25
CA ALA A 15 11.06 24.42 -1.28
C ALA A 15 9.71 23.98 -1.90
N LEU A 16 9.36 24.45 -3.10
CA LEU A 16 8.12 24.08 -3.79
C LEU A 16 8.12 22.62 -4.31
N THR A 17 9.27 21.94 -4.36
CA THR A 17 9.38 20.55 -4.83
C THR A 17 9.39 19.52 -3.68
N PHE A 18 9.44 19.95 -2.42
CA PHE A 18 9.34 19.07 -1.25
C PHE A 18 7.87 18.80 -0.93
N ALA A 19 7.18 18.08 -1.81
CA ALA A 19 5.97 17.38 -1.40
C ALA A 19 6.39 16.26 -0.44
N ASP A 20 5.86 16.27 0.78
CA ASP A 20 6.08 15.23 1.79
C ASP A 20 5.45 13.93 1.30
N SER A 21 6.24 13.15 0.55
CA SER A 21 5.91 11.77 0.19
C SER A 21 6.38 10.85 1.32
N SER A 22 5.86 11.04 2.54
CA SER A 22 5.95 10.02 3.57
C SER A 22 5.30 8.74 3.05
N PRO A 23 6.04 7.62 2.94
CA PRO A 23 5.44 6.37 2.49
C PRO A 23 4.32 5.97 3.45
N PRO A 24 3.18 5.47 2.94
CA PRO A 24 2.12 4.98 3.82
C PRO A 24 2.70 3.94 4.79
N LEU A 25 2.32 4.03 6.06
CA LEU A 25 2.80 3.11 7.08
C LEU A 25 2.54 1.66 6.65
N VAL A 26 3.56 0.82 6.79
CA VAL A 26 3.42 -0.63 6.53
C VAL A 26 2.29 -1.18 7.39
N GLY A 27 1.36 -1.93 6.78
CA GLY A 27 0.20 -2.48 7.48
C GLY A 27 -1.01 -1.54 7.63
N ALA A 28 -0.96 -0.30 7.13
CA ALA A 28 -2.15 0.56 7.06
C ALA A 28 -3.25 -0.03 6.15
N ASN A 29 -2.84 -0.77 5.12
CA ASN A 29 -3.74 -1.53 4.28
C ASN A 29 -3.86 -2.97 4.82
N LYS A 30 -5.05 -3.34 5.27
CA LYS A 30 -5.38 -4.68 5.78
C LYS A 30 -5.08 -5.84 4.83
N CYS A 31 -5.09 -5.60 3.52
CA CYS A 31 -4.72 -6.61 2.52
C CYS A 31 -3.22 -6.95 2.54
N THR A 32 -2.38 -6.11 3.16
CA THR A 32 -0.96 -6.40 3.37
C THR A 32 -0.68 -7.21 4.64
N TRP A 33 -1.70 -7.55 5.44
CA TRP A 33 -1.53 -8.38 6.64
C TRP A 33 -1.28 -9.86 6.33
N GLY A 34 -1.53 -10.28 5.08
CA GLY A 34 -1.29 -11.64 4.62
C GLY A 34 -2.51 -12.56 4.67
N PRO A 35 -2.37 -13.80 4.14
CA PRO A 35 -3.49 -14.69 3.81
C PRO A 35 -4.34 -15.08 5.02
N GLY A 36 -3.78 -15.01 6.23
CA GLY A 36 -4.55 -15.19 7.46
C GLY A 36 -5.68 -14.16 7.63
N TYR A 37 -5.54 -12.95 7.09
CA TYR A 37 -6.61 -11.95 7.09
C TYR A 37 -7.52 -12.07 5.87
N TRP A 38 -6.96 -12.03 4.66
CA TRP A 38 -7.76 -11.96 3.45
C TRP A 38 -8.41 -13.28 3.05
N CYS A 39 -7.94 -14.45 3.54
CA CYS A 39 -8.65 -15.72 3.39
C CYS A 39 -9.43 -16.15 4.64
N ALA A 40 -9.55 -15.28 5.65
CA ALA A 40 -10.39 -15.56 6.81
C ALA A 40 -11.89 -15.59 6.46
N SER A 41 -12.31 -14.81 5.46
CA SER A 41 -13.68 -14.76 4.96
C SER A 41 -13.72 -14.43 3.47
N LYS A 42 -14.86 -14.69 2.83
CA LYS A 42 -15.06 -14.37 1.41
C LYS A 42 -15.09 -12.87 1.17
N GLU A 43 -15.65 -12.12 2.10
CA GLU A 43 -15.75 -10.66 2.06
C GLU A 43 -14.36 -10.03 2.06
N ASN A 44 -13.47 -10.47 2.95
CA ASN A 44 -12.09 -9.97 2.99
C ASN A 44 -11.33 -10.31 1.71
N ALA A 45 -11.57 -11.50 1.15
CA ALA A 45 -10.92 -11.95 -0.07
C ALA A 45 -11.38 -11.15 -1.30
N VAL A 46 -12.67 -10.78 -1.36
CA VAL A 46 -13.21 -9.91 -2.41
C VAL A 46 -12.65 -8.49 -2.26
N GLU A 47 -12.65 -7.95 -1.04
CA GLU A 47 -12.13 -6.61 -0.77
C GLU A 47 -10.65 -6.49 -1.13
N CYS A 48 -9.87 -7.54 -0.88
CA CYS A 48 -8.45 -7.58 -1.21
C CYS A 48 -8.14 -8.07 -2.64
N GLY A 49 -9.16 -8.42 -3.44
CA GLY A 49 -8.96 -8.92 -4.82
C GLY A 49 -8.28 -10.28 -4.90
N THR A 50 -8.32 -11.06 -3.82
CA THR A 50 -7.60 -12.31 -3.64
C THR A 50 -8.49 -13.55 -3.60
N LEU A 51 -9.78 -13.40 -3.94
CA LEU A 51 -10.78 -14.48 -3.90
C LEU A 51 -10.31 -15.77 -4.58
N LYS A 52 -9.76 -15.67 -5.80
CA LYS A 52 -9.26 -16.83 -6.56
C LYS A 52 -8.16 -17.58 -5.81
N HIS A 53 -7.25 -16.87 -5.14
CA HIS A 53 -6.18 -17.50 -4.37
C HIS A 53 -6.73 -18.23 -3.15
N CYS A 54 -7.67 -17.63 -2.42
CA CYS A 54 -8.29 -18.29 -1.26
C CYS A 54 -9.05 -19.55 -1.66
N GLU A 55 -9.80 -19.50 -2.76
CA GLU A 55 -10.55 -20.65 -3.28
C GLU A 55 -9.62 -21.80 -3.68
N THR A 56 -8.55 -21.55 -4.44
CA THR A 56 -7.69 -22.62 -4.96
C THR A 56 -6.66 -23.12 -3.96
N GLU A 57 -6.03 -22.23 -3.20
CA GLU A 57 -4.86 -22.55 -2.39
C GLU A 57 -5.17 -22.81 -0.92
N VAL A 58 -6.26 -22.22 -0.40
CA VAL A 58 -6.56 -22.25 1.04
C VAL A 58 -7.77 -23.13 1.32
N TRP A 59 -8.95 -22.77 0.80
CA TRP A 59 -10.19 -23.48 1.11
C TRP A 59 -10.30 -24.84 0.41
N ASN A 60 -9.88 -24.97 -0.85
CA ASN A 60 -9.88 -26.26 -1.54
C ASN A 60 -8.94 -27.29 -0.86
N LYS A 61 -7.78 -26.83 -0.37
CA LYS A 61 -6.90 -27.69 0.44
C LYS A 61 -7.54 -28.05 1.78
N ALA A 62 -8.17 -27.09 2.46
CA ALA A 62 -8.87 -27.35 3.73
C ALA A 62 -10.01 -28.36 3.58
N SER A 63 -10.81 -28.29 2.51
CA SER A 63 -11.86 -29.27 2.23
C SER A 63 -11.35 -30.68 1.87
N LYS A 64 -10.07 -30.81 1.52
CA LYS A 64 -9.42 -32.10 1.18
C LYS A 64 -8.76 -32.76 2.39
N LEU A 65 -8.61 -32.00 3.49
CA LEU A 65 -8.07 -32.46 4.77
C LEU A 65 -9.18 -32.84 5.77
N LEU A 66 -10.45 -32.62 5.41
CA LEU A 66 -11.65 -33.13 6.05
C LEU A 66 -12.17 -34.35 5.26
#